data_AF-A0A6V7KXD6-F1
#
_entry.id   AF-A0A6V7KXD6-F1
#
_cell.length_a   1.000
_cell.length_b   1.000
_cell.length_c   1.000
_cell.angle_alpha   90.00
_cell.angle_beta   90.00
_cell.angle_gamma   90.00
#
_symmetry.space_group_name_H-M   'P 1'
#
loop_
_entity.id
_entity.type
_entity.pdbx_description
1 polymer ?
#
loop_
_entity_poly.entity_id
_entity_poly.type
_entity_poly.pdbx_seq_one_letter_code
_entity_poly.pdbx_strand_id
1 'polypeptide(L)' 'GAAEKTGALTAGDQLLEVNGTDVTRMSRIEAWSLMKKLQDGEVGLLVRHPATKSS' A
#
# COMPACT_ATOMS: atom_id res chain seq x y z
N GLY A 1 -12.81 -4.59 0.69
CA GLY A 1 -11.95 -5.06 -0.44
C GLY A 1 -10.99 -6.16 0.00
N ALA A 2 -10.09 -6.68 -0.83
CA ALA A 2 -9.13 -7.74 -0.42
C ALA A 2 -8.27 -7.34 0.79
N ALA A 3 -7.79 -6.08 0.80
CA ALA A 3 -7.04 -5.47 1.89
C ALA A 3 -7.78 -5.45 3.25
N GLU A 4 -9.09 -5.23 3.21
CA GLU A 4 -9.96 -5.19 4.39
C GLU A 4 -10.24 -6.60 4.93
N LYS A 5 -10.33 -7.60 4.04
CA LYS A 5 -10.57 -9.00 4.42
C LYS A 5 -9.37 -9.63 5.11
N THR A 6 -8.16 -9.19 4.80
CA THR A 6 -6.93 -9.68 5.44
C THR A 6 -6.58 -8.91 6.70
N GLY A 7 -7.13 -7.70 6.90
CA GLY A 7 -6.74 -6.80 7.99
C GLY A 7 -5.30 -6.31 7.90
N ALA A 8 -4.57 -6.66 6.83
CA ALA A 8 -3.16 -6.34 6.65
C ALA A 8 -2.93 -4.85 6.31
N LEU A 9 -3.99 -4.15 5.91
CA LEU A 9 -3.96 -2.72 5.61
C LEU A 9 -5.12 -2.04 6.32
N THR A 10 -4.81 -0.90 6.92
CA THR A 10 -5.76 -0.02 7.59
C THR A 10 -5.74 1.37 7.00
N ALA A 11 -6.85 2.10 7.16
CA ALA A 11 -6.90 3.49 6.73
C ALA A 11 -5.88 4.32 7.53
N GLY A 12 -4.98 4.99 6.82
CA GLY A 12 -3.87 5.74 7.40
C GLY A 12 -2.50 5.12 7.17
N ASP A 13 -2.44 3.87 6.70
CA ASP A 13 -1.18 3.25 6.29
C ASP A 13 -0.54 3.99 5.12
N GLN A 14 0.78 4.12 5.19
CA GLN A 14 1.57 4.65 4.08
C GLN A 14 2.22 3.53 3.29
N LEU A 15 2.01 3.56 1.98
CA LEU A 15 2.68 2.71 1.01
C LEU A 15 4.14 3.17 0.86
N LEU A 16 5.08 2.26 1.06
CA LEU A 16 6.52 2.50 0.88
C LEU A 16 7.02 1.81 -0.39
N GLU A 17 6.62 0.56 -0.61
CA GLU A 17 6.91 -0.18 -1.84
C GLU A 17 5.71 -0.98 -2.35
N VAL A 18 5.70 -1.20 -3.67
CA VAL A 18 4.78 -2.08 -4.38
C VAL A 18 5.59 -2.99 -5.29
N ASN A 19 5.56 -4.30 -5.07
CA ASN A 19 6.35 -5.31 -5.80
C ASN A 19 7.85 -4.92 -5.93
N GLY A 20 8.44 -4.40 -4.85
CA GLY A 20 9.85 -3.95 -4.81
C GLY A 20 10.13 -2.62 -5.53
N THR A 21 9.08 -1.89 -5.93
CA THR A 21 9.22 -0.52 -6.45
C THR A 21 8.95 0.48 -5.32
N ASP A 22 9.93 1.31 -4.99
CA ASP A 22 9.78 2.44 -4.06
C ASP A 22 8.77 3.46 -4.61
N VAL A 23 7.71 3.69 -3.84
CA VAL A 23 6.63 4.63 -4.15
C VAL A 23 6.66 5.88 -3.26
N THR A 24 7.61 6.01 -2.34
CA THR A 24 7.66 7.11 -1.35
C THR A 24 7.84 8.48 -1.99
N ARG A 25 8.39 8.52 -3.22
CA ARG A 25 8.58 9.74 -4.02
C ARG A 25 7.49 9.96 -5.06
N MET A 26 6.53 9.05 -5.17
CA MET A 26 5.43 9.15 -6.13
C MET A 26 4.31 10.01 -5.57
N SER A 27 3.67 10.79 -6.43
CA SER A 27 2.37 11.36 -6.13
C SER A 27 1.31 10.25 -5.98
N ARG A 28 0.20 10.59 -5.32
CA ARG A 28 -0.94 9.67 -5.16
C ARG A 28 -1.43 9.11 -6.50
N ILE A 29 -1.43 9.96 -7.55
CA ILE A 29 -1.92 9.60 -8.88
C ILE A 29 -0.95 8.63 -9.57
N GLU A 30 0.35 8.84 -9.43
CA GLU A 30 1.39 7.95 -9.97
C GLU A 30 1.35 6.58 -9.28
N ALA A 31 1.31 6.55 -7.95
CA ALA A 31 1.20 5.30 -7.20
C ALA A 31 -0.08 4.52 -7.57
N TRP A 32 -1.22 5.21 -7.72
CA TRP A 32 -2.46 4.60 -8.20
C TRP A 32 -2.35 4.07 -9.63
N SER A 33 -1.70 4.81 -10.51
CA SER A 33 -1.50 4.39 -11.90
C SER A 33 -0.57 3.18 -12.00
N LEU A 34 0.43 3.08 -11.12
CA LEU A 34 1.28 1.89 -10.99
C LEU A 34 0.47 0.69 -10.49
N MET A 35 -0.33 0.86 -9.41
CA MET A 35 -1.16 -0.22 -8.88
C MET A 35 -2.16 -0.77 -9.91
N LYS A 36 -2.76 0.09 -10.73
CA LYS A 36 -3.66 -0.33 -11.81
C LYS A 36 -2.99 -1.11 -12.94
N LYS A 37 -1.67 -1.01 -13.10
CA LYS A 37 -0.90 -1.71 -14.13
C LYS A 37 -0.36 -3.06 -13.65
N LEU A 38 -0.55 -3.38 -12.37
CA LEU A 38 -0.14 -4.67 -11.82
C LEU A 38 -0.96 -5.77 -12.48
N GLN A 39 -0.31 -6.92 -12.69
CA GLN A 39 -0.97 -8.11 -13.17
C GLN A 39 -1.90 -8.65 -12.07
N ASP A 40 -2.97 -9.34 -12.47
CA ASP A 40 -3.81 -10.04 -11.52
C ASP A 40 -2.99 -11.11 -10.79
N GLY A 41 -3.15 -11.19 -9.47
CA GLY A 41 -2.41 -12.12 -8.63
C GLY A 41 -2.00 -11.53 -7.29
N GLU A 42 -1.02 -12.15 -6.64
CA GLU A 42 -0.45 -11.65 -5.39
C GLU A 42 0.38 -10.40 -5.64
N VAL A 43 0.21 -9.41 -4.76
CA VAL A 43 0.98 -8.16 -4.78
C VAL A 43 1.69 -8.02 -3.43
N GLY A 44 3.01 -7.91 -3.47
CA GLY A 44 3.83 -7.63 -2.30
C GLY A 44 3.82 -6.14 -2.00
N LEU A 45 3.47 -5.77 -0.77
CA LEU A 45 3.44 -4.38 -0.32
C LEU A 45 4.35 -4.21 0.89
N LEU A 46 5.12 -3.13 0.90
CA LEU A 46 5.77 -2.64 2.11
C LEU A 46 4.99 -1.42 2.59
N VAL A 47 4.47 -1.48 3.81
CA VAL A 47 3.69 -0.40 4.40
C VAL A 47 4.23 0.03 5.75
N ARG A 48 3.99 1.30 6.07
CA ARG A 48 4.17 1.83 7.41
C ARG A 48 2.80 2.05 8.04
N HIS A 49 2.51 1.29 9.08
CA HIS A 49 1.39 1.58 9.96
C HIS A 49 1.67 2.87 10.73
N PRO A 50 0.71 3.81 10.80
CA PRO A 50 0.84 4.91 11.73
C PRO A 50 0.96 4.34 13.14
N ALA A 51 1.87 4.88 13.94
CA ALA A 51 1.95 4.49 15.34
C ALA A 51 0.60 4.79 15.98
N THR A 52 -0.19 3.75 16.22
CA THR A 52 -1.43 3.87 16.98
C THR A 52 -0.99 4.40 18.34
N LYS A 53 -1.34 5.66 18.66
CA LYS A 53 -1.42 6.05 20.06
C LYS A 53 -2.50 5.15 20.64
N SER A 54 -2.09 4.05 21.29
CA SER A 54 -2.92 3.42 22.31
C SER A 54 -3.20 4.50 23.35
N SER A 55 -4.38 5.11 23.25
CA SER A 55 -5.01 5.82 24.36
C SER A 55 -5.81 4.83 25.18
#